data_AF-A0A4V0HVW7-F1
#
_entry.id   AF-A0A4V0HVW7-F1
#
_cell.length_a   1.000
_cell.length_b   1.000
_cell.length_c   1.000
_cell.angle_alpha   90.00
_cell.angle_beta   90.00
_cell.angle_gamma   90.00
#
_symmetry.space_group_name_H-M   'P 1'
#
loop_
_entity.id
_entity.type
_entity.pdbx_description
1 polymer ?
#
loop_
_entity_poly.entity_id
_entity_poly.type
_entity_poly.pdbx_seq_one_letter_code
_entity_poly.pdbx_strand_id
1 'polypeptide(L)'
;MPDSNGRNRRAFFRLRYPDADRPVLTTGPHRFEVAEVSEAGGRLVLVGTEPGVGTAVSGPVSFADAPEWIEGTVLRHDAGEAVVVLTVRVTLRRMLTEQKRLARRYPARTALGTGEGPTEPHPVG
;
A
#
# COMPACT_ATOMS: atom_id res chain seq x y z
N MET A 1 -1.04 40.52 -8.39
CA MET A 1 -2.01 39.41 -8.49
C MET A 1 -1.20 38.14 -8.71
N PRO A 2 -0.99 37.27 -7.70
CA PRO A 2 -0.39 35.97 -7.92
C PRO A 2 -1.48 34.92 -8.20
N ASP A 3 -1.25 34.09 -9.20
CA ASP A 3 -2.12 33.03 -9.66
C ASP A 3 -2.46 32.02 -8.56
N SER A 4 -3.72 31.60 -8.52
CA SER A 4 -4.31 30.59 -7.64
C SER A 4 -3.67 29.20 -7.82
N ASN A 5 -2.46 29.03 -7.31
CA ASN A 5 -1.75 27.75 -7.28
C ASN A 5 -2.21 26.91 -6.07
N GLY A 6 -3.49 26.52 -6.09
CA GLY A 6 -4.10 25.64 -5.10
C GLY A 6 -3.69 24.18 -5.31
N ARG A 7 -2.45 23.85 -4.95
CA ARG A 7 -1.95 22.48 -4.84
C ARG A 7 -2.85 21.66 -3.90
N ASN A 8 -3.78 20.88 -4.44
CA ASN A 8 -4.31 19.72 -3.74
C ASN A 8 -4.09 18.47 -4.59
N ARG A 9 -2.83 18.05 -4.68
CA ARG A 9 -2.41 16.90 -5.47
C ARG A 9 -2.66 15.62 -4.66
N ARG A 10 -3.93 15.21 -4.65
CA ARG A 10 -4.43 13.84 -4.47
C ARG A 10 -4.23 13.21 -3.07
N ALA A 11 -5.19 13.45 -2.18
CA ALA A 11 -5.45 12.60 -1.01
C ALA A 11 -6.04 11.26 -1.47
N PHE A 12 -5.19 10.37 -1.93
CA PHE A 12 -5.63 9.05 -2.37
C PHE A 12 -5.67 8.07 -1.22
N PHE A 13 -6.68 7.21 -1.21
CA PHE A 13 -6.85 6.17 -0.22
C PHE A 13 -5.65 5.20 -0.20
N ARG A 14 -5.13 4.93 1.00
CA ARG A 14 -4.01 4.01 1.26
C ARG A 14 -4.39 3.11 2.42
N LEU A 15 -4.15 1.82 2.25
CA LEU A 15 -4.37 0.83 3.29
C LEU A 15 -3.05 0.14 3.60
N ARG A 16 -2.56 0.35 4.82
CA ARG A 16 -1.37 -0.34 5.36
C ARG A 16 -1.81 -1.55 6.17
N TYR A 17 -1.14 -2.67 5.93
CA TYR A 17 -1.40 -3.93 6.61
C TYR A 17 -0.42 -4.11 7.78
N PRO A 18 -0.92 -4.47 8.98
CA PRO A 18 -0.08 -5.03 10.03
C PRO A 18 0.56 -6.34 9.55
N ASP A 19 1.79 -6.61 9.99
CA ASP A 19 2.58 -7.78 9.56
C ASP A 19 1.81 -9.10 9.62
N ALA A 20 1.01 -9.30 10.68
CA ALA A 20 0.23 -10.52 10.88
C ALA A 20 -0.95 -10.73 9.90
N ASP A 21 -1.31 -9.71 9.10
CA ASP A 21 -2.49 -9.73 8.21
C ASP A 21 -2.16 -9.24 6.79
N ARG A 22 -0.87 -9.23 6.41
CA ARG A 22 -0.44 -8.86 5.06
C ARG A 22 -0.96 -9.87 4.02
N PRO A 23 -1.64 -9.41 2.95
CA PRO A 23 -1.97 -10.25 1.82
C PRO A 23 -0.70 -10.77 1.14
N VAL A 24 -0.84 -11.87 0.41
CA VAL A 24 0.30 -12.53 -0.23
C VAL A 24 0.11 -12.51 -1.74
N LEU A 25 1.08 -11.95 -2.45
CA LEU A 25 1.20 -12.09 -3.89
C LEU A 25 2.05 -13.31 -4.24
N THR A 26 1.52 -14.18 -5.10
CA THR A 26 2.27 -15.31 -5.66
C THR A 26 2.51 -15.07 -7.15
N THR A 27 3.77 -15.06 -7.57
CA THR A 27 4.16 -14.88 -8.99
C THR A 27 5.29 -15.82 -9.36
N GLY A 28 4.99 -16.79 -10.23
CA GLY A 28 5.91 -17.89 -10.53
C GLY A 28 6.38 -18.62 -9.25
N PRO A 29 7.70 -18.78 -9.02
CA PRO A 29 8.23 -19.38 -7.79
C PRO A 29 8.32 -18.40 -6.61
N HIS A 30 7.96 -17.13 -6.81
CA HIS A 30 8.14 -16.09 -5.81
C HIS A 30 6.86 -15.80 -5.03
N ARG A 31 7.05 -15.50 -3.75
CA ARG A 31 6.00 -15.13 -2.81
C ARG A 31 6.38 -13.83 -2.13
N PHE A 32 5.47 -12.86 -2.16
CA PHE A 32 5.67 -11.53 -1.61
C PHE A 32 4.56 -11.15 -0.65
N GLU A 33 4.90 -10.57 0.49
CA GLU A 33 3.90 -9.96 1.37
C GLU A 33 3.57 -8.55 0.90
N VAL A 34 2.29 -8.18 0.95
CA VAL A 34 1.80 -6.85 0.57
C VAL A 34 1.63 -5.99 1.82
N ALA A 35 2.53 -5.02 2.03
CA ALA A 35 2.49 -4.14 3.19
C ALA A 35 1.55 -2.92 3.02
N GLU A 36 1.36 -2.42 1.80
CA GLU A 36 0.49 -1.28 1.49
C GLU A 36 -0.21 -1.47 0.13
N VAL A 37 -1.47 -1.03 0.03
CA VAL A 37 -2.22 -0.88 -1.24
C VAL A 37 -2.70 0.57 -1.36
N SER A 38 -2.61 1.18 -2.55
CA SER A 38 -3.12 2.54 -2.79
C SER A 38 -3.98 2.71 -4.05
N GLU A 39 -5.08 3.47 -3.91
CA GLU A 39 -5.97 3.93 -4.99
C GLU A 39 -5.31 5.04 -5.85
N ALA A 40 -4.21 5.62 -5.40
CA ALA A 40 -3.47 6.71 -6.04
C ALA A 40 -2.77 6.38 -7.34
N GLY A 41 -2.35 5.13 -7.40
CA GLY A 41 -1.26 4.75 -8.28
C GLY A 41 -0.97 3.27 -8.18
N GLY A 42 -1.95 2.47 -7.71
CA GLY A 42 -1.87 1.01 -7.67
C GLY A 42 -0.49 0.59 -7.18
N ARG A 43 -0.13 0.96 -5.95
CA ARG A 43 1.18 0.62 -5.43
C ARG A 43 1.07 -0.53 -4.47
N LEU A 44 1.95 -1.50 -4.64
CA LEU A 44 2.17 -2.57 -3.68
C LEU A 44 3.59 -2.43 -3.15
N VAL A 45 3.70 -2.68 -1.87
CA VAL A 45 4.97 -2.72 -1.15
C VAL A 45 5.22 -4.17 -0.83
N LEU A 46 6.22 -4.76 -1.49
CA LEU A 46 6.54 -6.18 -1.38
C LEU A 46 7.70 -6.40 -0.40
N VAL A 47 7.55 -7.35 0.52
CA VAL A 47 8.61 -7.79 1.44
C VAL A 47 9.09 -9.20 1.05
N GLY A 48 10.41 -9.40 0.96
CA GLY A 48 11.05 -10.67 0.57
C GLY A 48 12.26 -10.48 -0.36
N THR A 49 12.60 -11.51 -1.15
CA THR A 49 13.66 -11.43 -2.18
C THR A 49 13.24 -10.46 -3.28
N GLU A 50 13.71 -9.22 -3.22
CA GLU A 50 13.21 -8.13 -4.06
C GLU A 50 13.42 -8.39 -5.56
N PRO A 51 12.37 -8.35 -6.38
CA PRO A 51 12.51 -8.34 -7.82
C PRO A 51 13.19 -7.04 -8.26
N GLY A 52 14.02 -7.10 -9.31
CA GLY A 52 14.74 -5.93 -9.81
C GLY A 52 13.82 -4.79 -10.26
N VAL A 53 14.34 -3.56 -10.26
CA VAL A 53 13.61 -2.42 -10.85
C VAL A 53 13.33 -2.70 -12.32
N GLY A 54 12.10 -2.41 -12.78
CA GLY A 54 11.64 -2.71 -14.13
C GLY A 54 11.11 -4.13 -14.31
N THR A 55 11.24 -5.01 -13.31
CA THR A 55 10.67 -6.36 -13.39
C THR A 55 9.15 -6.31 -13.38
N ALA A 56 8.53 -7.02 -14.32
CA ALA A 56 7.09 -7.22 -14.37
C ALA A 56 6.66 -8.18 -13.26
N VAL A 57 5.55 -7.85 -12.62
CA VAL A 57 4.96 -8.60 -11.51
C VAL A 57 3.49 -8.84 -11.86
N SER A 58 3.07 -10.10 -11.87
CA SER A 58 1.70 -10.49 -12.21
C SER A 58 1.32 -11.75 -11.46
N GLY A 59 0.09 -11.79 -10.94
CA GLY A 59 -0.41 -12.94 -10.20
C GLY A 59 -1.56 -12.61 -9.26
N PRO A 60 -2.11 -13.62 -8.59
CA PRO A 60 -3.13 -13.44 -7.58
C PRO A 60 -2.52 -12.90 -6.27
N VAL A 61 -3.14 -11.85 -5.73
CA VAL A 61 -2.97 -11.45 -4.33
C VAL A 61 -4.05 -12.15 -3.51
N SER A 62 -3.63 -13.01 -2.60
CA SER A 62 -4.50 -13.70 -1.64
C SER A 62 -4.85 -12.76 -0.49
N PHE A 63 -6.03 -12.13 -0.58
CA PHE A 63 -6.66 -11.42 0.53
C PHE A 63 -7.38 -12.40 1.47
N ALA A 64 -7.83 -11.90 2.63
CA ALA A 64 -8.43 -12.74 3.66
C ALA A 64 -9.74 -13.44 3.24
N ASP A 65 -10.50 -12.86 2.32
CA ASP A 65 -11.78 -13.39 1.84
C ASP A 65 -11.69 -14.03 0.45
N ALA A 66 -11.02 -13.40 -0.51
CA ALA A 66 -10.86 -13.94 -1.86
C ALA A 66 -9.64 -13.35 -2.58
N PRO A 67 -8.98 -14.13 -3.46
CA PRO A 67 -7.86 -13.62 -4.24
C PRO A 67 -8.31 -12.59 -5.28
N GLU A 68 -7.41 -11.69 -5.67
CA GLU A 68 -7.61 -10.74 -6.76
C GLU A 68 -6.37 -10.67 -7.64
N TRP A 69 -6.57 -10.69 -8.95
CA TRP A 69 -5.47 -10.62 -9.90
C TRP A 69 -4.93 -9.20 -10.00
N ILE A 70 -3.61 -9.08 -10.06
CA ILE A 70 -2.91 -7.81 -10.26
C ILE A 70 -1.87 -7.96 -11.37
N GLU A 71 -1.46 -6.82 -11.91
CA GLU A 71 -0.33 -6.72 -12.82
C GLU A 71 0.36 -5.39 -12.57
N GLY A 72 1.69 -5.36 -12.69
CA GLY A 72 2.47 -4.16 -12.50
C GLY A 72 3.95 -4.33 -12.78
N THR A 73 4.71 -3.30 -12.44
CA THR A 73 6.15 -3.23 -12.64
C THR A 73 6.83 -2.63 -11.41
N VAL A 74 7.95 -3.20 -10.98
CA VAL A 74 8.75 -2.64 -9.89
C VAL A 74 9.28 -1.28 -10.31
N LEU A 75 8.89 -0.25 -9.58
CA LEU A 75 9.32 1.14 -9.81
C LEU A 75 10.64 1.44 -9.12
N ARG A 76 10.79 0.99 -7.87
CA ARG A 76 11.97 1.24 -7.02
C ARG A 76 11.96 0.34 -5.80
N HIS A 77 13.10 0.27 -5.12
CA HIS A 77 13.23 -0.25 -3.76
C HIS A 77 13.28 0.89 -2.75
N ASP A 78 12.75 0.67 -1.56
CA ASP A 78 12.72 1.61 -0.44
C ASP A 78 12.80 0.82 0.87
N ALA A 79 13.86 1.00 1.64
CA ALA A 79 14.04 0.36 2.96
C ALA A 79 13.82 -1.18 3.02
N GLY A 80 14.20 -1.92 1.98
CA GLY A 80 14.00 -3.38 1.91
C GLY A 80 12.59 -3.79 1.47
N GLU A 81 11.85 -2.84 0.89
CA GLU A 81 10.57 -3.07 0.25
C GLU A 81 10.61 -2.67 -1.24
N ALA A 82 9.95 -3.47 -2.09
CA ALA A 82 9.79 -3.12 -3.50
C ALA A 82 8.45 -2.39 -3.73
N VAL A 83 8.51 -1.18 -4.29
CA VAL A 83 7.34 -0.40 -4.71
C VAL A 83 6.98 -0.76 -6.14
N VAL A 84 5.84 -1.41 -6.33
CA VAL A 84 5.30 -1.77 -7.65
C VAL A 84 4.32 -0.70 -8.12
N VAL A 85 4.30 -0.36 -9.41
CA VAL A 85 3.21 0.39 -10.06
C VAL A 85 2.33 -0.59 -10.81
N LEU A 86 1.05 -0.63 -10.47
CA LEU A 86 0.07 -1.56 -11.03
C LEU A 86 -0.55 -1.01 -12.32
N THR A 87 -0.57 -1.87 -13.34
CA THR A 87 -1.36 -1.72 -14.57
C THR A 87 -2.76 -2.30 -14.39
N VAL A 88 -2.89 -3.43 -13.69
CA VAL A 88 -4.17 -4.01 -13.24
C VAL A 88 -4.28 -3.83 -11.73
N ARG A 89 -5.25 -3.02 -11.30
CA ARG A 89 -5.34 -2.47 -9.94
C ARG A 89 -6.28 -3.29 -9.06
N VAL A 90 -5.98 -3.30 -7.76
CA VAL A 90 -6.93 -3.74 -6.73
C VAL A 90 -8.14 -2.81 -6.72
N THR A 91 -9.34 -3.39 -6.71
CA THR A 91 -10.60 -2.63 -6.73
C THR A 91 -10.83 -1.82 -5.44
N LEU A 92 -11.48 -0.66 -5.54
CA LEU A 92 -11.88 0.13 -4.36
C LEU A 92 -12.74 -0.70 -3.40
N ARG A 93 -13.64 -1.53 -3.94
CA ARG A 93 -14.46 -2.46 -3.15
C ARG A 93 -13.59 -3.37 -2.28
N ARG A 94 -12.54 -3.97 -2.85
CA ARG A 94 -11.58 -4.79 -2.10
C ARG A 94 -10.90 -4.00 -1.00
N MET A 95 -10.40 -2.81 -1.33
CA MET A 95 -9.73 -1.94 -0.37
C MET A 95 -10.64 -1.57 0.82
N LEU A 96 -11.92 -1.29 0.58
CA LEU A 96 -12.90 -0.99 1.62
C LEU A 96 -13.26 -2.23 2.47
N THR A 97 -13.34 -3.42 1.86
CA THR A 97 -13.54 -4.68 2.58
C THR A 97 -12.38 -4.93 3.55
N GLU A 98 -11.14 -4.79 3.08
CA GLU A 98 -9.95 -5.00 3.90
C GLU A 98 -9.82 -3.94 5.00
N GLN A 99 -10.16 -2.68 4.72
CA GLN A 99 -10.18 -1.64 5.74
C GLN A 99 -11.16 -1.97 6.88
N LYS A 100 -12.39 -2.38 6.54
CA LYS A 100 -13.40 -2.79 7.54
C LYS A 100 -12.93 -3.98 8.35
N ARG A 101 -12.29 -4.97 7.71
CA ARG A 101 -11.74 -6.15 8.37
C ARG A 101 -10.64 -5.76 9.35
N LEU A 102 -9.68 -4.94 8.92
CA LEU A 102 -8.58 -4.46 9.75
C LEU A 102 -9.08 -3.60 10.92
N ALA A 103 -10.03 -2.70 10.69
CA ALA A 103 -10.63 -1.89 11.75
C ALA A 103 -11.34 -2.74 12.83
N ARG A 104 -11.98 -3.85 12.44
CA ARG A 104 -12.59 -4.81 13.38
C ARG A 104 -11.56 -5.59 14.17
N ARG A 105 -10.45 -5.99 13.53
CA ARG A 105 -9.40 -6.82 14.14
C ARG A 105 -8.42 -6.00 14.98
N TYR A 106 -8.23 -4.73 14.67
CA TYR A 106 -7.25 -3.84 15.31
C TYR A 106 -7.90 -2.51 15.78
N PRO A 107 -8.92 -2.56 16.67
CA PRO A 107 -9.68 -1.37 17.06
C PRO A 107 -8.82 -0.27 17.70
N ALA A 108 -7.78 -0.61 18.46
CA ALA A 108 -6.88 0.33 19.13
C ALA A 108 -5.83 1.00 18.19
N ARG A 109 -5.70 0.56 16.93
CA ARG A 109 -4.66 1.01 15.99
C ARG A 109 -5.23 1.76 14.78
N THR A 110 -6.53 2.06 14.78
CA THR A 110 -7.24 2.60 13.62
C THR A 110 -7.09 4.12 13.52
N ALA A 111 -5.88 4.58 13.23
CA ALA A 111 -5.62 5.85 12.54
C ALA A 111 -5.02 5.52 11.16
N LEU A 112 -5.73 4.71 10.37
CA LEU A 112 -5.31 4.36 9.01
C LEU A 112 -5.80 5.48 8.06
N GLY A 113 -5.11 6.62 8.12
CA GLY A 113 -5.25 7.70 7.14
C GLY A 113 -5.29 9.12 7.70
N THR A 114 -4.25 9.58 8.40
CA THR A 114 -3.92 11.01 8.39
C THR A 114 -2.41 11.16 8.39
N GLY A 115 -1.88 11.81 7.35
CA GLY A 115 -0.52 12.31 7.41
C GLY A 115 -0.48 13.45 8.41
N GLU A 116 -0.18 13.17 9.67
CA GLU A 116 0.41 14.10 10.62
C GLU A 116 1.29 13.24 11.55
N GLY A 117 2.61 13.34 11.36
CA GLY A 117 3.53 12.93 12.41
C GLY A 117 3.37 13.90 13.59
N PRO A 118 3.53 13.45 14.84
CA PRO A 118 3.52 14.35 15.97
C PRO A 118 4.70 15.31 15.84
N THR A 119 4.41 16.60 15.66
CA THR A 119 5.39 17.67 15.89
C THR A 119 5.78 17.59 17.36
N GLU A 120 7.00 17.13 17.65
CA GLU A 120 7.58 17.24 18.99
C GLU A 120 7.54 18.70 19.44
N PRO A 121 7.02 19.03 20.63
CA PRO A 121 7.26 20.34 21.19
C PRO A 121 8.73 20.41 21.64
N HIS A 122 9.52 21.26 20.98
CA HIS A 122 10.80 21.71 21.51
C HIS A 122 10.62 22.26 22.93
N PRO A 123 11.31 21.75 23.96
CA PRO A 123 11.42 22.46 25.21
C PRO A 123 12.40 23.62 25.03
N VAL A 124 11.90 24.85 25.16
CA VAL A 124 12.73 26.00 25.49
C VAL A 124 12.95 25.96 27.00
N GLY A 125 14.20 25.75 27.39
CA GLY A 125 14.70 25.84 28.75
C GLY A 125 16.20 26.09 28.73
#